data_AF-A0A485AB89-F1
#
_entry.id   AF-A0A485AB89-F1
#
_cell.length_a   1.000
_cell.length_b   1.000
_cell.length_c   1.000
_cell.angle_alpha   90.00
_cell.angle_beta   90.00
_cell.angle_gamma   90.00
#
_symmetry.space_group_name_H-M   'P 1'
#
loop_
_entity.id
_entity.type
_entity.pdbx_description
1 polymer ?
#
loop_
_entity_poly.entity_id
_entity_poly.type
_entity_poly.pdbx_seq_one_letter_code
_entity_poly.pdbx_strand_id
1 'polypeptide(L)'
;MLATTENHAAQAQTAIRELQTHASHHGELLESLLPDLAAFDALCQVQQQREEKVSGLFTEVVDLFAAPETPQQSAQFHQDQGSQAYALWCKHLRQWSRQPHAVLTPATQQQLTLTLIAASQRMALAQKLRRVSAEQQAGAAQLRATLGDFINWLGYAELPADRRPASRVVKDSAIFAHSAAASSARLTQLGEQPVHAATRYVYDWLVALYARSTEAGEEMNLLQLDPHAQRQLQSLLQ
;
A
#
# COMPACT_ATOMS: atom_id res chain seq x y z
N MET A 1 27.57 -5.06 3.36
CA MET A 1 26.24 -5.31 3.98
C MET A 1 25.94 -4.33 5.11
N LEU A 2 26.84 -4.11 6.10
CA LEU A 2 26.64 -3.12 7.18
C LEU A 2 26.59 -1.65 6.69
N ALA A 3 27.49 -1.25 5.79
CA ALA A 3 27.54 0.13 5.28
C ALA A 3 26.30 0.52 4.43
N THR A 4 25.66 -0.44 3.77
CA THR A 4 24.46 -0.20 2.95
C THR A 4 23.22 0.01 3.81
N THR A 5 23.10 -0.71 4.94
CA THR A 5 22.01 -0.52 5.91
C THR A 5 22.16 0.78 6.70
N GLU A 6 23.37 1.16 7.07
CA GLU A 6 23.64 2.44 7.74
C GLU A 6 23.30 3.64 6.85
N ASN A 7 23.62 3.57 5.55
CA ASN A 7 23.27 4.61 4.59
C ASN A 7 21.74 4.70 4.40
N HIS A 8 21.02 3.57 4.35
CA HIS A 8 19.56 3.57 4.25
C HIS A 8 18.88 4.21 5.48
N ALA A 9 19.38 3.90 6.69
CA ALA A 9 18.84 4.49 7.92
C ALA A 9 19.07 6.00 7.99
N ALA A 10 20.22 6.50 7.52
CA ALA A 10 20.51 7.93 7.44
C ALA A 10 19.61 8.66 6.43
N GLN A 11 19.36 8.04 5.27
CA GLN A 11 18.43 8.55 4.26
C GLN A 11 16.99 8.61 4.78
N ALA A 12 16.54 7.52 5.41
CA ALA A 12 15.24 7.47 6.09
C ALA A 12 15.13 8.58 7.15
N GLN A 13 16.15 8.75 7.99
CA GLN A 13 16.13 9.79 9.01
C GLN A 13 16.04 11.20 8.41
N THR A 14 16.75 11.45 7.31
CA THR A 14 16.69 12.72 6.59
C THR A 14 15.30 12.99 6.05
N ALA A 15 14.70 12.00 5.38
CA ALA A 15 13.35 12.09 4.85
C ALA A 15 12.30 12.34 5.95
N ILE A 16 12.42 11.66 7.09
CA ILE A 16 11.51 11.86 8.24
C ILE A 16 11.63 13.27 8.82
N ARG A 17 12.85 13.82 8.92
CA ARG A 17 13.05 15.19 9.40
C ARG A 17 12.43 16.22 8.47
N GLU A 18 12.55 16.02 7.16
CA GLU A 18 11.90 16.89 6.17
C GLU A 18 10.36 16.78 6.23
N LEU A 19 9.83 15.56 6.31
CA LEU A 19 8.38 15.36 6.49
C LEU A 19 7.88 16.03 7.79
N GLN A 20 8.68 16.00 8.85
CA GLN A 20 8.38 16.66 10.12
C GLN A 20 8.27 18.20 9.98
N THR A 21 9.12 18.85 9.15
CA THR A 21 9.02 20.31 8.92
C THR A 21 7.75 20.71 8.20
N HIS A 22 7.10 19.76 7.52
CA HIS A 22 5.84 19.96 6.79
C HIS A 22 4.66 19.21 7.42
N ALA A 23 4.72 18.91 8.72
CA ALA A 23 3.68 18.17 9.45
C ALA A 23 2.27 18.80 9.36
N SER A 24 2.16 20.12 9.15
CA SER A 24 0.88 20.81 8.93
C SER A 24 0.17 20.39 7.64
N HIS A 25 0.93 19.94 6.63
CA HIS A 25 0.42 19.48 5.33
C HIS A 25 0.26 17.95 5.28
N HIS A 26 0.32 17.25 6.42
CA HIS A 26 0.28 15.80 6.46
C HIS A 26 -0.98 15.20 5.81
N GLY A 27 -2.15 15.80 6.04
CA GLY A 27 -3.40 15.34 5.42
C GLY A 27 -3.35 15.43 3.89
N GLU A 28 -2.88 16.55 3.36
CA GLU A 28 -2.69 16.75 1.91
C GLU A 28 -1.69 15.76 1.32
N LEU A 29 -0.60 15.49 2.05
CA LEU A 29 0.38 14.47 1.67
C LEU A 29 -0.30 13.10 1.54
N LEU A 30 -1.03 12.66 2.57
CA LEU A 30 -1.67 11.33 2.54
C LEU A 30 -2.70 11.20 1.41
N GLU A 31 -3.51 12.22 1.15
CA GLU A 31 -4.44 12.22 0.02
C GLU A 31 -3.71 12.13 -1.32
N SER A 32 -2.57 12.82 -1.48
CA SER A 32 -1.79 12.78 -2.72
C SER A 32 -1.17 11.41 -3.04
N LEU A 33 -1.03 10.54 -2.03
CA LEU A 33 -0.52 9.17 -2.18
C LEU A 33 -1.58 8.18 -2.70
N LEU A 34 -2.84 8.60 -2.77
CA LEU A 34 -3.95 7.81 -3.29
C LEU A 34 -4.39 8.30 -4.67
N PRO A 35 -4.71 7.39 -5.60
CA PRO A 35 -5.47 7.72 -6.79
C PRO A 35 -6.88 8.22 -6.42
N ASP A 36 -7.44 9.04 -7.30
CA ASP A 36 -8.83 9.47 -7.19
C ASP A 36 -9.80 8.28 -7.30
N LEU A 37 -10.96 8.39 -6.66
CA LEU A 37 -12.00 7.37 -6.70
C LEU A 37 -12.42 7.02 -8.14
N ALA A 38 -12.48 8.02 -9.01
CA ALA A 38 -12.80 7.84 -10.44
C ALA A 38 -11.84 6.87 -11.15
N ALA A 39 -10.57 6.79 -10.73
CA ALA A 39 -9.61 5.84 -11.30
C ALA A 39 -9.95 4.38 -10.93
N PHE A 40 -10.50 4.16 -9.74
CA PHE A 40 -10.99 2.86 -9.31
C PHE A 40 -12.34 2.52 -9.95
N ASP A 41 -13.23 3.49 -10.13
CA ASP A 41 -14.50 3.29 -10.84
C ASP A 41 -14.26 2.86 -12.29
N ALA A 42 -13.34 3.52 -13.00
CA ALA A 42 -12.97 3.16 -14.36
C ALA A 42 -12.43 1.73 -14.46
N LEU A 43 -11.63 1.30 -13.48
CA LEU A 43 -11.10 -0.07 -13.38
C LEU A 43 -12.24 -1.09 -13.24
N CYS A 44 -13.18 -0.86 -12.31
CA CYS A 44 -14.32 -1.75 -12.09
C CYS A 44 -15.26 -1.81 -13.31
N GLN A 45 -15.52 -0.67 -13.98
CA GLN A 45 -16.38 -0.62 -15.17
C GLN A 45 -15.80 -1.41 -16.35
N VAL A 46 -14.49 -1.27 -16.63
CA VAL A 46 -13.81 -2.01 -17.71
C VAL A 46 -13.92 -3.52 -17.47
N GLN A 47 -13.85 -3.95 -16.20
CA GLN A 47 -13.99 -5.36 -15.86
C GLN A 47 -15.43 -5.88 -16.04
N GLN A 48 -16.45 -5.14 -15.58
CA GLN A 48 -17.86 -5.51 -15.79
C GLN A 48 -18.19 -5.67 -17.27
N GLN A 49 -17.79 -4.71 -18.11
CA GLN A 49 -18.01 -4.78 -19.56
C GLN A 49 -17.33 -6.01 -20.20
N ARG A 50 -16.17 -6.42 -19.69
CA ARG A 50 -15.47 -7.62 -20.17
C ARG A 50 -16.22 -8.89 -19.75
N GLU A 51 -16.68 -8.97 -18.51
CA GLU A 51 -17.42 -10.11 -17.97
C GLU A 51 -18.79 -10.30 -18.66
N GLU A 52 -19.52 -9.21 -18.93
CA GLU A 52 -20.77 -9.24 -19.71
C GLU A 52 -20.54 -9.73 -21.15
N LYS A 53 -19.51 -9.22 -21.83
CA LYS A 53 -19.14 -9.67 -23.19
C LYS A 53 -18.75 -11.15 -23.24
N VAL A 54 -18.03 -11.65 -22.24
CA VAL A 54 -17.68 -13.08 -22.13
C VAL A 54 -18.92 -13.94 -21.87
N SER A 55 -19.84 -13.48 -21.02
CA SER A 55 -21.11 -14.19 -20.77
C SER A 55 -21.97 -14.30 -22.04
N GLY A 56 -21.84 -13.34 -22.97
CA GLY A 56 -22.47 -13.38 -24.29
C GLY A 56 -21.78 -14.26 -25.35
N LEU A 57 -20.68 -14.97 -25.02
CA LEU A 57 -20.00 -15.90 -25.93
C LEU A 57 -20.56 -17.33 -25.90
N PHE A 58 -21.43 -17.65 -24.94
CA PHE A 58 -22.11 -18.94 -24.88
C PHE A 58 -23.40 -18.87 -25.72
N THR A 59 -23.28 -19.23 -26.99
CA THR A 59 -24.40 -19.20 -27.95
C THR A 59 -24.69 -20.63 -28.44
N GLU A 60 -25.96 -20.98 -28.67
CA GLU A 60 -26.36 -22.30 -29.20
C GLU A 60 -25.86 -22.59 -30.64
N VAL A 61 -25.15 -21.64 -31.26
CA VAL A 61 -24.57 -21.73 -32.61
C VAL A 61 -23.10 -22.18 -32.58
N VAL A 62 -22.53 -22.45 -31.40
CA VAL A 62 -21.18 -23.00 -31.28
C VAL A 62 -21.17 -24.45 -31.78
N ASP A 63 -20.54 -24.68 -32.94
CA ASP A 63 -20.35 -26.01 -33.51
C ASP A 63 -19.25 -26.77 -32.74
N LEU A 64 -19.68 -27.68 -31.88
CA LEU A 64 -18.84 -28.54 -31.03
C LEU A 64 -17.99 -29.55 -31.82
N PHE A 65 -18.25 -29.72 -33.12
CA PHE A 65 -17.59 -30.69 -33.98
C PHE A 65 -16.73 -30.06 -35.08
N ALA A 66 -16.61 -28.72 -35.10
CA ALA A 66 -15.66 -28.04 -35.95
C ALA A 66 -14.22 -28.47 -35.62
N ALA A 67 -13.34 -28.56 -36.63
CA ALA A 67 -11.93 -28.85 -36.41
C ALA A 67 -11.36 -27.86 -35.38
N PRO A 68 -10.55 -28.32 -34.39
CA PRO A 68 -10.04 -27.43 -33.36
C PRO A 68 -9.15 -26.38 -34.02
N GLU A 69 -9.70 -25.19 -34.24
CA GLU A 69 -8.91 -23.98 -34.43
C GLU A 69 -8.02 -23.91 -33.19
N THR A 70 -6.71 -24.07 -33.38
CA THR A 70 -5.73 -24.01 -32.30
C THR A 70 -6.01 -22.73 -31.52
N PRO A 71 -6.58 -22.79 -30.31
CA PRO A 71 -6.77 -21.59 -29.54
C PRO A 71 -5.35 -21.17 -29.25
N GLN A 72 -4.92 -20.02 -29.75
CA GLN A 72 -3.82 -19.32 -29.13
C GLN A 72 -4.28 -19.15 -27.68
N GLN A 73 -3.80 -20.05 -26.82
CA GLN A 73 -3.85 -19.91 -25.38
C GLN A 73 -3.02 -18.67 -25.08
N SER A 74 -3.62 -17.50 -25.33
CA SER A 74 -3.35 -16.36 -24.53
C SER A 74 -3.78 -16.81 -23.13
N ALA A 75 -2.81 -17.30 -22.37
CA ALA A 75 -2.84 -17.22 -20.93
C ALA A 75 -2.94 -15.73 -20.59
N GLN A 76 -4.08 -15.11 -20.87
CA GLN A 76 -4.48 -13.89 -20.22
C GLN A 76 -4.67 -14.34 -18.79
N PHE A 77 -3.62 -14.19 -17.99
CA PHE A 77 -3.73 -14.02 -16.55
C PHE A 77 -4.87 -13.03 -16.34
N HIS A 78 -6.07 -13.52 -16.06
CA HIS A 78 -7.21 -12.69 -15.70
C HIS A 78 -6.83 -12.06 -14.37
N GLN A 79 -6.23 -10.87 -14.44
CA GLN A 79 -5.81 -10.14 -13.26
C GLN A 79 -7.10 -9.70 -12.56
N ASP A 80 -7.35 -10.23 -11.38
CA ASP A 80 -8.53 -9.89 -10.59
C ASP A 80 -8.52 -8.40 -10.20
N GLN A 81 -9.69 -7.82 -9.90
CA GLN A 81 -9.85 -6.38 -9.63
C GLN A 81 -8.92 -5.89 -8.53
N GLY A 82 -8.72 -6.66 -7.46
CA GLY A 82 -7.81 -6.32 -6.37
C GLY A 82 -6.35 -6.25 -6.82
N SER A 83 -5.91 -7.19 -7.67
CA SER A 83 -4.57 -7.15 -8.27
C SER A 83 -4.37 -5.94 -9.19
N GLN A 84 -5.40 -5.56 -9.96
CA GLN A 84 -5.35 -4.37 -10.80
C GLN A 84 -5.32 -3.08 -9.95
N ALA A 85 -6.10 -3.01 -8.87
CA ALA A 85 -6.12 -1.87 -7.95
C ALA A 85 -4.76 -1.64 -7.29
N TYR A 86 -4.10 -2.72 -6.85
CA TYR A 86 -2.74 -2.66 -6.31
C TYR A 86 -1.72 -2.16 -7.36
N ALA A 87 -1.80 -2.65 -8.60
CA ALA A 87 -0.92 -2.23 -9.68
C ALA A 87 -1.13 -0.75 -10.04
N LEU A 88 -2.38 -0.30 -10.08
CA LEU A 88 -2.78 1.10 -10.29
C LEU A 88 -2.18 2.00 -9.20
N TRP A 89 -2.30 1.61 -7.93
CA TRP A 89 -1.69 2.36 -6.82
C TRP A 89 -0.16 2.40 -6.88
N CYS A 90 0.50 1.27 -7.19
CA CYS A 90 1.95 1.25 -7.37
C CYS A 90 2.41 2.14 -8.53
N LYS A 91 1.64 2.19 -9.63
CA LYS A 91 1.90 3.08 -10.77
C LYS A 91 1.74 4.55 -10.34
N HIS A 92 0.67 4.85 -9.60
CA HIS A 92 0.42 6.18 -9.05
C HIS A 92 1.58 6.67 -8.19
N LEU A 93 2.03 5.89 -7.20
CA LEU A 93 3.16 6.28 -6.34
C LEU A 93 4.46 6.55 -7.10
N ARG A 94 4.76 5.74 -8.13
CA ARG A 94 5.93 5.94 -8.99
C ARG A 94 5.83 7.17 -9.88
N GLN A 95 4.61 7.55 -10.28
CA GLN A 95 4.37 8.79 -11.02
C GLN A 95 4.45 9.99 -10.08
N TRP A 96 3.80 9.90 -8.92
CA TRP A 96 3.83 10.92 -7.87
C TRP A 96 5.28 11.29 -7.49
N SER A 97 6.16 10.30 -7.29
CA SER A 97 7.56 10.58 -6.92
C SER A 97 8.40 11.21 -8.03
N ARG A 98 7.91 11.25 -9.27
CA ARG A 98 8.58 11.89 -10.42
C ARG A 98 8.04 13.28 -10.70
N GLN A 99 6.87 13.60 -10.15
CA GLN A 99 6.25 14.91 -10.28
C GLN A 99 6.79 15.81 -9.15
N PRO A 100 7.24 17.05 -9.46
CA PRO A 100 7.71 17.96 -8.44
C PRO A 100 6.64 18.19 -7.37
N HIS A 101 7.01 17.99 -6.09
CA HIS A 101 6.15 18.34 -4.97
C HIS A 101 6.41 19.77 -4.51
N ALA A 102 5.37 20.46 -4.04
CA ALA A 102 5.49 21.87 -3.62
C ALA A 102 6.45 22.07 -2.43
N VAL A 103 6.54 21.08 -1.54
CA VAL A 103 7.30 21.18 -0.28
C VAL A 103 8.32 20.07 -0.05
N LEU A 104 8.33 19.01 -0.86
CA LEU A 104 9.23 17.86 -0.64
C LEU A 104 10.30 17.79 -1.71
N THR A 105 11.51 17.44 -1.29
CA THR A 105 12.61 17.13 -2.19
C THR A 105 12.33 15.84 -2.97
N PRO A 106 12.88 15.71 -4.20
CA PRO A 106 12.75 14.48 -4.98
C PRO A 106 13.27 13.24 -4.24
N ALA A 107 14.32 13.40 -3.42
CA ALA A 107 14.89 12.31 -2.62
C ALA A 107 13.88 11.81 -1.56
N THR A 108 13.22 12.72 -0.85
CA THR A 108 12.20 12.38 0.15
C THR A 108 10.96 11.77 -0.51
N GLN A 109 10.51 12.28 -1.66
CA GLN A 109 9.44 11.66 -2.43
C GLN A 109 9.79 10.22 -2.85
N GLN A 110 11.01 10.01 -3.36
CA GLN A 110 11.47 8.68 -3.76
C GLN A 110 11.55 7.72 -2.57
N GLN A 111 12.13 8.16 -1.45
CA GLN A 111 12.25 7.34 -0.24
C GLN A 111 10.88 6.97 0.33
N LEU A 112 9.93 7.89 0.33
CA LEU A 112 8.55 7.63 0.74
C LEU A 112 7.90 6.56 -0.16
N THR A 113 7.96 6.73 -1.49
CA THR A 113 7.41 5.77 -2.45
C THR A 113 8.03 4.38 -2.28
N LEU A 114 9.35 4.27 -2.14
CA LEU A 114 10.03 3.00 -1.93
C LEU A 114 9.61 2.33 -0.61
N THR A 115 9.51 3.11 0.47
CA THR A 115 9.09 2.61 1.77
C THR A 115 7.67 2.07 1.73
N LEU A 116 6.73 2.80 1.12
CA LEU A 116 5.33 2.37 1.00
C LEU A 116 5.17 1.11 0.13
N ILE A 117 5.88 1.05 -1.00
CA ILE A 117 5.87 -0.13 -1.88
C ILE A 117 6.50 -1.35 -1.19
N ALA A 118 7.58 -1.18 -0.42
CA ALA A 118 8.20 -2.28 0.33
C ALA A 118 7.29 -2.76 1.47
N ALA A 119 6.73 -1.83 2.25
CA ALA A 119 5.83 -2.14 3.35
C ALA A 119 4.56 -2.86 2.86
N SER A 120 3.94 -2.38 1.78
CA SER A 120 2.74 -3.01 1.22
C SER A 120 2.96 -4.44 0.74
N GLN A 121 4.15 -4.76 0.21
CA GLN A 121 4.52 -6.13 -0.16
C GLN A 121 4.67 -7.03 1.06
N ARG A 122 5.42 -6.59 2.07
CA ARG A 122 5.62 -7.31 3.34
C ARG A 122 4.29 -7.62 4.04
N MET A 123 3.32 -6.73 3.86
CA MET A 123 1.98 -6.85 4.42
C MET A 123 0.98 -7.60 3.53
N ALA A 124 1.42 -8.14 2.39
CA ALA A 124 0.58 -8.80 1.43
C ALA A 124 -0.67 -7.97 1.02
N LEU A 125 -0.51 -6.65 0.88
CA LEU A 125 -1.61 -5.73 0.57
C LEU A 125 -2.34 -6.09 -0.73
N ALA A 126 -1.60 -6.56 -1.73
CA ALA A 126 -2.18 -7.09 -2.96
C ALA A 126 -3.18 -8.22 -2.65
N GLN A 127 -2.82 -9.19 -1.81
CA GLN A 127 -3.71 -10.28 -1.43
C GLN A 127 -4.92 -9.79 -0.64
N LYS A 128 -4.75 -8.81 0.25
CA LYS A 128 -5.85 -8.17 0.98
C LYS A 128 -6.86 -7.55 0.01
N LEU A 129 -6.37 -6.81 -0.98
CA LEU A 129 -7.21 -6.20 -2.03
C LEU A 129 -7.94 -7.25 -2.86
N ARG A 130 -7.27 -8.36 -3.24
CA ARG A 130 -7.92 -9.47 -3.95
C ARG A 130 -9.09 -10.06 -3.17
N ARG A 131 -8.89 -10.31 -1.86
CA ARG A 131 -9.92 -10.86 -0.98
C ARG A 131 -11.11 -9.92 -0.88
N VAL A 132 -10.85 -8.63 -0.64
CA VAL A 132 -11.89 -7.59 -0.61
C VAL A 132 -12.66 -7.60 -1.93
N SER A 133 -11.99 -7.52 -3.09
CA SER A 133 -12.68 -7.50 -4.39
C SER A 133 -13.50 -8.75 -4.72
N ALA A 134 -13.25 -9.89 -4.06
CA ALA A 134 -14.00 -11.11 -4.28
C ALA A 134 -15.34 -11.14 -3.51
N GLU A 135 -15.54 -10.22 -2.56
CA GLU A 135 -16.80 -10.08 -1.84
C GLU A 135 -17.83 -9.39 -2.74
N GLN A 136 -19.06 -9.91 -2.82
CA GLN A 136 -20.10 -9.53 -3.81
C GLN A 136 -20.58 -8.06 -3.73
N GLN A 137 -19.99 -7.22 -2.88
CA GLN A 137 -20.30 -5.79 -2.73
C GLN A 137 -19.05 -4.88 -2.68
N ALA A 138 -17.84 -5.42 -2.83
CA ALA A 138 -16.63 -4.61 -2.78
C ALA A 138 -16.45 -3.82 -4.09
N GLY A 139 -16.96 -2.60 -4.08
CA GLY A 139 -16.77 -1.65 -5.18
C GLY A 139 -15.46 -0.87 -5.10
N ALA A 140 -15.26 0.01 -6.07
CA ALA A 140 -14.14 0.96 -6.17
C ALA A 140 -13.84 1.69 -4.84
N ALA A 141 -14.88 2.12 -4.13
CA ALA A 141 -14.76 2.80 -2.84
C ALA A 141 -14.09 1.92 -1.77
N GLN A 142 -14.39 0.62 -1.73
CA GLN A 142 -13.83 -0.28 -0.72
C GLN A 142 -12.37 -0.65 -1.03
N LEU A 143 -12.01 -0.78 -2.31
CA LEU A 143 -10.62 -0.91 -2.74
C LEU A 143 -9.81 0.34 -2.37
N ARG A 144 -10.35 1.54 -2.64
CA ARG A 144 -9.71 2.81 -2.24
C ARG A 144 -9.60 2.94 -0.72
N ALA A 145 -10.65 2.60 0.02
CA ALA A 145 -10.64 2.63 1.48
C ALA A 145 -9.58 1.68 2.06
N THR A 146 -9.47 0.46 1.52
CA THR A 146 -8.45 -0.51 1.96
C THR A 146 -7.01 0.01 1.76
N LEU A 147 -6.76 0.70 0.64
CA LEU A 147 -5.49 1.38 0.38
C LEU A 147 -5.27 2.56 1.34
N GLY A 148 -6.32 3.36 1.57
CA GLY A 148 -6.28 4.48 2.50
C GLY A 148 -5.98 4.04 3.94
N ASP A 149 -6.60 2.96 4.41
CA ASP A 149 -6.32 2.37 5.72
C ASP A 149 -4.85 1.92 5.83
N PHE A 150 -4.33 1.31 4.77
CA PHE A 150 -2.90 0.96 4.73
C PHE A 150 -2.02 2.22 4.83
N ILE A 151 -2.31 3.29 4.09
CA ILE A 151 -1.51 4.53 4.11
C ILE A 151 -1.60 5.22 5.48
N ASN A 152 -2.79 5.27 6.07
CA ASN A 152 -3.03 5.91 7.36
C ASN A 152 -2.33 5.20 8.52
N TRP A 153 -2.22 3.87 8.46
CA TRP A 153 -1.72 3.10 9.60
C TRP A 153 -0.41 2.37 9.33
N LEU A 154 0.03 2.31 8.07
CA LEU A 154 1.20 1.57 7.61
C LEU A 154 1.20 0.12 8.14
N GLY A 155 0.00 -0.43 8.30
CA GLY A 155 -0.25 -1.76 8.84
C GLY A 155 -0.27 -1.95 10.34
N TYR A 156 0.08 -0.94 11.10
CA TYR A 156 0.17 -1.06 12.56
C TYR A 156 -1.19 -1.15 13.25
N ALA A 157 -2.29 -0.77 12.55
CA ALA A 157 -3.65 -0.91 13.08
C ALA A 157 -4.00 -2.36 13.45
N GLU A 158 -3.51 -3.33 12.67
CA GLU A 158 -3.80 -4.76 12.85
C GLU A 158 -2.87 -5.46 13.85
N LEU A 159 -1.77 -4.79 14.24
CA LEU A 159 -0.80 -5.35 15.18
C LEU A 159 -1.21 -5.06 16.63
N PRO A 160 -0.98 -5.96 17.59
CA PRO A 160 -1.18 -5.65 19.00
C PRO A 160 -0.17 -4.59 19.48
N ALA A 161 -0.53 -3.82 20.50
CA ALA A 161 0.20 -2.60 20.89
C ALA A 161 1.67 -2.87 21.27
N ASP A 162 1.96 -4.03 21.87
CA ASP A 162 3.30 -4.49 22.25
C ASP A 162 4.22 -4.79 21.05
N ARG A 163 3.64 -5.02 19.86
CA ARG A 163 4.38 -5.22 18.60
C ARG A 163 4.53 -3.97 17.77
N ARG A 164 3.99 -2.84 18.24
CA ARG A 164 4.10 -1.54 17.56
C ARG A 164 5.31 -0.77 18.11
N PRO A 165 5.97 0.07 17.31
CA PRO A 165 6.98 1.01 17.79
C PRO A 165 6.48 1.86 18.96
N ALA A 166 7.40 2.25 19.85
CA ALA A 166 7.10 3.21 20.89
C ALA A 166 6.85 4.61 20.30
N SER A 167 5.79 5.27 20.76
CA SER A 167 5.53 6.68 20.45
C SER A 167 6.67 7.55 20.98
N ARG A 168 7.01 8.60 20.23
CA ARG A 168 8.01 9.60 20.64
C ARG A 168 7.40 10.81 21.33
N VAL A 169 6.07 10.93 21.32
CA VAL A 169 5.33 12.07 21.90
C VAL A 169 4.52 11.67 23.13
N VAL A 170 4.13 10.39 23.24
CA VAL A 170 3.49 9.85 24.45
C VAL A 170 4.42 8.81 25.06
N LYS A 171 4.95 9.14 26.24
CA LYS A 171 5.84 8.26 26.99
C LYS A 171 5.13 6.96 27.35
N ASP A 172 5.87 5.85 27.30
CA ASP A 172 5.41 4.51 27.71
C ASP A 172 4.16 4.02 26.94
N SER A 173 3.93 4.57 25.73
CA SER A 173 2.83 4.19 24.84
C SER A 173 3.38 3.75 23.49
N ALA A 174 2.71 2.77 22.88
CA ALA A 174 2.88 2.45 21.47
C ALA A 174 2.33 3.56 20.55
N ILE A 175 2.83 3.63 19.32
CA ILE A 175 2.22 4.43 18.25
C ILE A 175 0.77 3.99 18.01
N PHE A 176 -0.10 4.94 17.69
CA PHE A 176 -1.52 4.69 17.39
C PHE A 176 -2.29 3.99 18.52
N ALA A 177 -1.80 4.07 19.76
CA ALA A 177 -2.52 3.60 20.92
C ALA A 177 -3.70 4.53 21.24
N HIS A 178 -4.88 3.97 21.40
CA HIS A 178 -6.05 4.70 21.89
C HIS A 178 -5.79 5.13 23.33
N SER A 179 -5.99 6.41 23.63
CA SER A 179 -5.96 6.87 25.02
C SER A 179 -7.19 6.32 25.74
N ALA A 180 -6.99 5.53 26.82
CA ALA A 180 -8.08 5.02 27.66
C ALA A 180 -8.97 6.15 28.21
N ALA A 181 -8.46 7.38 28.31
CA ALA A 181 -9.23 8.55 28.74
C ALA A 181 -10.41 8.89 27.80
N ALA A 182 -10.35 8.50 26.52
CA ALA A 182 -11.43 8.75 25.57
C ALA A 182 -12.61 7.76 25.69
N SER A 183 -12.38 6.55 26.23
CA SER A 183 -13.42 5.51 26.33
C SER A 183 -14.26 5.60 27.61
N SER A 184 -13.77 6.26 28.66
CA SER A 184 -14.42 6.32 29.98
C SER A 184 -14.92 7.71 30.36
N ALA A 185 -14.63 8.75 29.57
CA ALA A 185 -15.28 10.05 29.73
C ALA A 185 -16.66 10.00 29.07
N ARG A 186 -17.73 10.22 29.85
CA ARG A 186 -19.04 10.56 29.26
C ARG A 186 -18.81 11.67 28.24
N LEU A 187 -19.40 11.55 27.05
CA LEU A 187 -19.40 12.56 25.96
C LEU A 187 -19.87 13.97 26.40
N THR A 188 -20.25 14.17 27.66
CA THR A 188 -20.64 15.44 28.26
C THR A 188 -19.50 16.23 28.92
N GLN A 189 -18.28 15.68 29.00
CA GLN A 189 -17.12 16.38 29.57
C GLN A 189 -15.90 16.25 28.66
N LEU A 190 -15.58 17.31 27.91
CA LEU A 190 -14.21 17.49 27.40
C LEU A 190 -13.31 17.75 28.61
N GLY A 191 -12.31 16.90 28.84
CA GLY A 191 -11.25 17.20 29.82
C GLY A 191 -10.56 18.53 29.50
N GLU A 192 -10.00 19.18 30.52
CA GLU A 192 -9.48 20.56 30.49
C GLU A 192 -8.30 20.81 29.52
N GLN A 193 -7.81 19.81 28.80
CA GLN A 193 -6.81 20.00 27.73
C GLN A 193 -7.38 19.57 26.38
N PRO A 194 -7.32 20.41 25.33
CA PRO A 194 -7.57 19.94 23.98
C PRO A 194 -6.53 18.86 23.68
N VAL A 195 -6.97 17.61 23.67
CA VAL A 195 -6.11 16.47 23.37
C VAL A 195 -5.55 16.73 21.98
N HIS A 196 -4.23 16.93 21.87
CA HIS A 196 -3.50 17.11 20.61
C HIS A 196 -3.48 15.81 19.79
N ALA A 197 -4.64 15.14 19.63
CA ALA A 197 -4.79 13.84 19.02
C ALA A 197 -4.36 13.84 17.55
N ALA A 198 -4.69 14.91 16.80
CA ALA A 198 -4.26 15.08 15.42
C ALA A 198 -2.72 15.22 15.32
N THR A 199 -2.12 16.08 16.14
CA THR A 199 -0.67 16.25 16.19
C THR A 199 0.04 14.97 16.64
N ARG A 200 -0.50 14.27 17.64
CA ARG A 200 -0.02 12.96 18.08
C ARG A 200 -0.04 11.95 16.94
N TYR A 201 -1.15 11.87 16.21
CA TYR A 201 -1.28 10.97 15.07
C TYR A 201 -0.20 11.22 14.01
N VAL A 202 0.07 12.49 13.66
CA VAL A 202 1.12 12.84 12.68
C VAL A 202 2.50 12.37 13.16
N TYR A 203 2.86 12.62 14.42
CA TYR A 203 4.15 12.17 14.94
C TYR A 203 4.25 10.65 15.07
N ASP A 204 3.17 9.98 15.48
CA ASP A 204 3.11 8.52 15.51
C ASP A 204 3.26 7.94 14.10
N TRP A 205 2.68 8.59 13.07
CA TRP A 205 2.81 8.19 11.68
C TRP A 205 4.24 8.33 11.16
N LEU A 206 4.95 9.43 11.50
CA LEU A 206 6.36 9.60 11.14
C LEU A 206 7.25 8.53 11.80
N VAL A 207 6.96 8.15 13.04
CA VAL A 207 7.66 7.05 13.73
C VAL A 207 7.37 5.72 13.04
N ALA A 208 6.11 5.47 12.67
CA ALA A 208 5.69 4.28 11.94
C ALA A 208 6.40 4.17 10.58
N LEU A 209 6.47 5.26 9.84
CA LEU A 209 7.16 5.33 8.54
C LEU A 209 8.66 5.07 8.69
N TYR A 210 9.30 5.68 9.69
CA TYR A 210 10.71 5.42 9.99
C TYR A 210 10.95 3.94 10.29
N ALA A 211 10.12 3.32 11.13
CA ALA A 211 10.19 1.90 11.42
C ALA A 211 10.06 1.07 10.13
N ARG A 212 9.07 1.37 9.26
CA ARG A 212 8.90 0.67 7.97
C ARG A 212 10.08 0.80 7.02
N SER A 213 10.75 1.96 7.02
CA SER A 213 11.93 2.22 6.18
C SER A 213 13.19 1.52 6.70
N THR A 214 13.26 1.20 7.99
CA THR A 214 14.45 0.62 8.62
C THR A 214 14.27 -0.84 9.02
N GLU A 215 13.04 -1.35 8.93
CA GLU A 215 12.76 -2.78 8.96
C GLU A 215 13.69 -3.48 7.98
N ALA A 216 14.52 -4.38 8.50
CA ALA A 216 15.29 -5.28 7.66
C ALA A 216 14.29 -5.86 6.66
N GLY A 217 14.52 -5.62 5.36
CA GLY A 217 13.78 -6.34 4.35
C GLY A 217 13.89 -7.80 4.73
N GLU A 218 12.75 -8.53 4.77
CA GLU A 218 12.83 -9.96 4.59
C GLU A 218 13.78 -10.12 3.42
N GLU A 219 14.94 -10.73 3.67
CA GLU A 219 15.93 -10.95 2.64
C GLU A 219 15.12 -11.44 1.46
N MET A 220 15.16 -10.68 0.36
CA MET A 220 14.67 -11.18 -0.90
C MET A 220 15.51 -12.42 -1.09
N ASN A 221 14.92 -13.56 -0.71
CA ASN A 221 15.66 -14.77 -0.49
C ASN A 221 15.99 -15.19 -1.92
N LEU A 222 17.11 -14.71 -2.43
CA LEU A 222 17.64 -15.05 -3.75
C LEU A 222 17.87 -16.57 -3.84
N LEU A 223 17.91 -17.25 -2.68
CA LEU A 223 17.93 -18.71 -2.54
C LEU A 223 16.52 -19.36 -2.56
N GLN A 224 15.43 -18.58 -2.63
CA GLN A 224 14.07 -19.04 -2.93
C GLN A 224 13.63 -18.74 -4.37
N LEU A 225 14.52 -18.22 -5.23
CA LEU A 225 14.29 -18.33 -6.66
C LEU A 225 14.25 -19.82 -7.02
N ASP A 226 13.15 -20.24 -7.67
CA ASP A 226 13.04 -21.57 -8.28
C ASP A 226 14.36 -21.90 -9.02
N PRO A 227 14.95 -23.10 -8.83
CA PRO A 227 16.14 -23.52 -9.56
C PRO A 227 16.05 -23.36 -11.09
N HIS A 228 14.85 -23.27 -11.65
CA HIS A 228 14.62 -22.92 -13.05
C HIS A 228 14.89 -21.44 -13.35
N ALA A 229 14.43 -20.53 -12.49
CA ALA A 229 14.62 -19.08 -12.64
C ALA A 229 16.11 -18.69 -12.49
N GLN A 230 16.84 -19.35 -11.58
CA GLN A 230 18.29 -19.17 -11.46
C GLN A 230 19.05 -19.62 -12.72
N ARG A 231 18.65 -20.75 -13.33
CA ARG A 231 19.26 -21.24 -14.56
C ARG A 231 18.99 -20.34 -15.76
N GLN A 232 17.79 -19.79 -15.89
CA GLN A 232 17.48 -18.81 -16.93
C GLN A 232 18.31 -17.53 -16.80
N LEU A 233 18.49 -17.03 -15.57
CA LEU A 233 19.32 -15.83 -15.34
C LEU A 233 20.80 -16.08 -15.66
N GLN A 234 21.32 -17.27 -15.35
CA GLN A 234 22.70 -17.66 -15.71
C GLN A 234 22.90 -17.80 -17.23
N SER A 235 21.90 -18.30 -17.96
CA SER A 235 21.97 -18.40 -19.43
C SER A 235 21.91 -17.06 -20.16
N LEU A 236 21.39 -16.01 -19.52
CA LEU A 236 21.30 -14.67 -20.09
C LEU A 236 22.52 -13.79 -19.79
N LEU A 237 23.44 -14.28 -18.95
CA LEU A 237 24.67 -13.58 -18.54
C LEU A 237 25.94 -14.18 -19.16
N GLN A 238 25.80 -15.13 -20.09
CA GLN A 238 26.86 -15.59 -21.01
C GLN A 238 26.61 -15.02 -22.41
#